data_AF-A0A7C5FJ20-F1
#
_entry.id   AF-A0A7C5FJ20-F1
#
_cell.length_a   1.000
_cell.length_b   1.000
_cell.length_c   1.000
_cell.angle_alpha   90.00
_cell.angle_beta   90.00
_cell.angle_gamma   90.00
#
_symmetry.space_group_name_H-M   'P 1'
#
loop_
_entity.id
_entity.type
_entity.pdbx_description
1 polymer ?
#
loop_
_entity_poly.entity_id
_entity_poly.type
_entity_poly.pdbx_seq_one_letter_code
_entity_poly.pdbx_strand_id
1 'polypeptide(L)' 'DIRQIIVALEQAKSSKDLPTFIVAHTVKGKGVSYMEGNYKYHGSPPASEQEYHQALKELGGE' A
#
# COMPACT_ATOMS: atom_id res chain seq x y z
N ASP A 1 8.43 1.11 6.27
CA ASP A 1 9.37 2.07 5.65
C ASP A 1 8.94 3.55 5.64
N ILE A 2 8.17 4.03 6.62
CA ILE A 2 7.78 5.47 6.65
C ILE A 2 9.01 6.39 6.66
N ARG A 3 10.06 6.02 7.38
CA ARG A 3 11.32 6.78 7.40
C ARG A 3 11.99 6.87 6.03
N GLN A 4 11.99 5.79 5.25
CA GLN A 4 12.60 5.79 3.91
C GLN A 4 11.81 6.70 2.95
N ILE A 5 10.48 6.69 3.05
CA ILE A 5 9.62 7.60 2.27
C ILE A 5 9.94 9.05 2.62
N ILE A 6 10.01 9.39 3.91
CA ILE A 6 10.35 10.75 4.37
C ILE A 6 11.72 11.19 3.80
N VAL A 7 12.74 10.35 3.94
CA VAL A 7 14.08 10.64 3.43
C VAL A 7 14.09 10.84 1.91
N ALA A 8 13.42 9.96 1.15
CA ALA A 8 13.34 10.07 -0.31
C ALA A 8 12.62 11.36 -0.75
N LEU A 9 11.59 11.78 -0.02
CA LEU A 9 10.88 13.04 -0.27
C LEU A 9 11.75 14.26 0.03
N GLU A 10 12.50 14.27 1.14
CA GLU A 10 13.42 15.37 1.44
C GLU A 10 14.55 15.48 0.41
N GLN A 11 15.07 14.34 -0.06
CA GLN A 11 16.03 14.30 -1.17
C GLN A 11 15.41 14.85 -2.47
N ALA A 12 14.19 14.44 -2.82
CA ALA A 12 13.50 14.94 -4.00
C ALA A 12 13.31 16.46 -3.98
N LYS A 13 12.93 17.04 -2.83
CA LYS A 13 12.81 18.50 -2.64
C LYS A 13 14.12 19.25 -2.84
N SER A 14 15.26 18.60 -2.61
CA SER A 14 16.58 19.21 -2.79
C SER A 14 17.02 19.26 -4.26
N SER A 15 16.38 18.49 -5.15
CA SER A 15 16.63 18.54 -6.59
C SER A 15 16.00 19.78 -7.22
N LYS A 16 16.83 20.69 -7.75
CA LYS A 16 16.39 21.97 -8.32
C LYS A 16 16.26 21.97 -9.84
N ASP A 17 17.07 21.15 -10.51
CA ASP A 17 17.28 21.26 -11.96
C ASP A 17 16.63 20.12 -12.75
N LEU A 18 16.20 19.05 -12.07
CA LEU A 18 15.63 17.86 -12.69
C LEU A 18 14.45 17.31 -11.87
N PRO A 19 13.44 16.73 -12.54
CA PRO A 19 12.37 16.02 -11.85
C PRO A 19 12.91 14.78 -11.12
N THR A 20 12.29 14.43 -10.00
CA THR A 20 12.60 13.21 -9.24
C THR A 20 11.46 12.21 -9.35
N PHE A 21 11.77 10.96 -9.70
CA PHE A 21 10.84 9.84 -9.66
C PHE A 21 11.27 8.87 -8.55
N ILE A 22 10.35 8.53 -7.65
CA ILE A 22 10.60 7.62 -6.53
C ILE A 22 9.92 6.27 -6.84
N VAL A 23 10.71 5.22 -7.00
CA VAL A 23 10.20 3.85 -7.12
C VAL A 23 9.90 3.31 -5.72
N ALA A 24 8.63 3.29 -5.35
CA ALA A 24 8.17 2.70 -4.09
C ALA A 24 7.86 1.20 -4.27
N HIS A 25 8.74 0.34 -3.75
CA HIS A 25 8.49 -1.10 -3.70
C HIS A 25 7.40 -1.41 -2.67
N THR A 26 6.23 -1.87 -3.13
CA THR A 26 5.06 -2.12 -2.29
C THR A 26 4.52 -3.54 -2.49
N VAL A 27 3.61 -3.96 -1.60
CA VAL A 27 2.82 -5.18 -1.73
C VAL A 27 1.40 -4.77 -2.10
N LYS A 28 0.88 -5.27 -3.22
CA LYS A 28 -0.52 -5.05 -3.61
C LYS A 28 -1.46 -5.65 -2.56
N GLY A 29 -2.47 -4.92 -2.12
CA GLY A 29 -3.38 -5.39 -1.06
C GLY A 29 -2.74 -5.47 0.33
N LYS A 30 -1.62 -4.77 0.57
CA LYS A 30 -0.94 -4.74 1.88
C LYS A 30 -1.92 -4.44 3.01
N GLY A 31 -1.87 -5.26 4.07
CA GLY A 31 -2.71 -5.10 5.27
C GLY A 31 -3.90 -6.04 5.34
N VAL A 32 -4.27 -6.70 4.23
CA VAL A 32 -5.29 -7.75 4.24
C VAL A 32 -4.69 -9.05 3.69
N SER A 33 -4.60 -10.07 4.54
CA SER A 33 -3.81 -11.29 4.35
C SER A 33 -4.14 -12.03 3.05
N TYR A 34 -5.42 -12.16 2.70
CA TYR A 34 -5.87 -12.85 1.49
C TYR A 34 -5.77 -11.98 0.21
N MET A 35 -5.56 -10.67 0.37
CA MET A 35 -5.35 -9.72 -0.73
C MET A 35 -3.88 -9.48 -1.04
N GLU A 36 -2.96 -9.71 -0.09
CA GLU A 36 -1.53 -9.43 -0.28
C GLU A 36 -0.95 -10.21 -1.48
N GLY A 37 -0.42 -9.49 -2.47
CA GLY A 37 0.17 -10.06 -3.68
C GLY A 37 -0.83 -10.71 -4.64
N ASN A 38 -2.13 -10.64 -4.35
CA ASN A 38 -3.15 -11.35 -5.12
C ASN A 38 -3.77 -10.45 -6.20
N TYR A 39 -3.57 -10.78 -7.48
CA TYR A 39 -4.06 -9.97 -8.59
C TYR A 39 -5.59 -9.94 -8.68
N LYS A 40 -6.30 -10.95 -8.14
CA LYS A 40 -7.76 -11.02 -8.14
C LYS A 40 -8.38 -9.78 -7.52
N TYR A 41 -7.77 -9.26 -6.45
CA TYR A 41 -8.23 -8.08 -5.73
C TYR A 41 -7.69 -6.77 -6.33
N HIS A 42 -7.38 -6.73 -7.63
CA HIS A 42 -7.05 -5.47 -8.32
C HIS A 42 -8.23 -4.50 -8.35
N GLY A 43 -9.41 -5.03 -8.64
CA GLY A 43 -10.65 -4.28 -8.74
C GLY A 43 -11.86 -5.08 -8.29
N SER A 44 -11.64 -6.25 -7.68
CA SER A 44 -12.71 -7.04 -7.08
C SER A 44 -12.82 -6.70 -5.58
N PRO A 45 -14.05 -6.51 -5.07
CA PRO A 45 -14.28 -6.37 -3.64
C PRO A 45 -14.03 -7.71 -2.90
N PRO A 46 -14.06 -7.73 -1.55
CA PRO A 46 -14.24 -8.97 -0.79
C PRO A 46 -15.36 -9.82 -1.38
N ALA A 47 -15.14 -11.12 -1.51
CA ALA A 47 -16.08 -12.02 -2.17
C ALA A 47 -17.27 -12.41 -1.28
N SER A 48 -17.20 -12.12 0.02
CA SER A 48 -18.24 -12.42 0.99
C SER A 48 -18.19 -11.48 2.20
N GLU A 49 -19.26 -11.48 2.99
CA GLU A 49 -19.31 -10.80 4.30
C GLU A 49 -18.21 -11.29 5.25
N GLN A 50 -17.87 -12.59 5.19
CA GLN A 50 -16.79 -13.14 6.01
C GLN A 50 -15.42 -12.56 5.61
N GLU A 51 -15.14 -12.45 4.30
CA GLU A 51 -13.92 -11.79 3.81
C GLU A 51 -13.90 -10.30 4.22
N TYR A 52 -15.05 -9.63 4.12
CA TYR A 52 -15.19 -8.23 4.54
C TYR A 52 -14.86 -8.02 6.02
N HIS A 53 -15.48 -8.77 6.92
CA HIS A 53 -15.20 -8.67 8.36
C HIS A 53 -13.77 -9.08 8.72
N GLN A 54 -13.20 -10.06 8.02
CA GLN A 54 -11.79 -10.42 8.21
C GLN A 54 -10.87 -9.25 7.84
N ALA A 55 -11.11 -8.61 6.69
CA ALA A 55 -10.33 -7.45 6.25
C ALA A 55 -10.43 -6.28 7.24
N LEU A 56 -11.64 -5.96 7.73
CA LEU A 56 -11.84 -4.92 8.75
C LEU A 56 -11.03 -5.21 10.01
N LYS A 57 -11.13 -6.44 10.53
CA LYS A 57 -10.41 -6.85 11.72
C LYS A 57 -8.89 -6.76 11.55
N GLU A 58 -8.36 -7.18 10.39
CA GLU A 58 -6.93 -7.11 10.08
C GLU A 58 -6.43 -5.66 9.96
N LEU A 59 -7.28 -4.74 9.51
CA LEU A 59 -7.00 -3.30 9.45
C LEU A 59 -7.18 -2.59 10.80
N GLY A 60 -7.69 -3.29 11.83
CA GLY A 60 -7.96 -2.74 13.15
C GLY A 60 -9.31 -2.02 13.28
N GLY A 61 -10.24 -2.27 12.35
CA GLY A 61 -11.65 -1.87 12.47
C GLY A 61 -12.49 -2.89 13.24
N GLU A 62 -13.69 -2.47 13.66
CA GLU A 62 -14.75 -3.32 14.22
C GLU A 62 -15.71 -3.81 13.12
#